data_AF-A0A4Q9JSB4-F1
#
_entry.id   AF-A0A4Q9JSB4-F1
#
_cell.length_a   1.000
_cell.length_b   1.000
_cell.length_c   1.000
_cell.angle_alpha   90.00
_cell.angle_beta   90.00
_cell.angle_gamma   90.00
#
_symmetry.space_group_name_H-M   'P 1'
#
loop_
_entity.id
_entity.type
_entity.pdbx_description
1 polymer ?
#
loop_
_entity_poly.entity_id
_entity_poly.type
_entity_poly.pdbx_seq_one_letter_code
_entity_poly.pdbx_strand_id
1 'polypeptide(L)'
;NTDNGIIYGNIINQSNNDLTLKNDSSATITSGITNNGNGTIFVNNQGTISKDDKGYNLTNNGFGSIVIEDWLVTSDKDGNLDTIVVGGSNTGNVSADNITIDESNLDLDNLGDISDVISGVDKGNIGNITTNGSGDINLGYDPTTGKFSKDIDLKRSISGATFRSLIST
;
A
#
# COMPACT_ATOMS: atom_id res chain seq x y z
N ASN A 1 -3.92 15.69 4.48
CA ASN A 1 -4.47 16.03 3.16
C ASN A 1 -5.84 15.39 3.07
N THR A 2 -6.91 16.20 2.96
CA THR A 2 -8.32 15.75 3.06
C THR A 2 -9.13 16.33 1.91
N ASP A 3 -10.36 15.83 1.70
CA ASP A 3 -11.39 16.43 0.82
C ASP A 3 -10.93 16.81 -0.60
N ASN A 4 -10.54 15.82 -1.41
CA ASN A 4 -9.99 16.02 -2.76
C ASN A 4 -8.75 16.95 -2.82
N GLY A 5 -8.09 17.19 -1.68
CA GLY A 5 -6.91 18.03 -1.59
C GLY A 5 -5.76 17.49 -2.45
N ILE A 6 -5.08 18.40 -3.14
CA ILE A 6 -3.93 18.08 -3.99
C ILE A 6 -2.71 18.82 -3.48
N ILE A 7 -1.65 18.07 -3.15
CA ILE A 7 -0.32 18.60 -2.91
C ILE A 7 0.48 18.39 -4.19
N TYR A 8 0.78 19.48 -4.89
CA TYR A 8 1.65 19.45 -6.05
C TYR A 8 3.12 19.37 -5.63
N GLY A 9 3.82 18.38 -6.17
CA GLY A 9 5.25 18.14 -5.91
C GLY A 9 5.52 17.22 -4.72
N ASN A 10 6.80 17.16 -4.32
CA ASN A 10 7.30 16.26 -3.28
C ASN A 10 7.05 16.80 -1.87
N ILE A 11 6.88 15.90 -0.90
CA ILE A 11 7.10 16.21 0.51
C ILE A 11 8.51 15.77 0.89
N ILE A 12 9.33 16.68 1.41
CA ILE A 12 10.73 16.41 1.73
C ILE A 12 11.02 16.78 3.19
N ASN A 13 11.39 15.81 4.02
CA ASN A 13 11.95 16.07 5.34
C ASN A 13 13.48 16.17 5.25
N GLN A 14 14.03 17.33 5.60
CA GLN A 14 15.48 17.56 5.72
C GLN A 14 15.93 17.66 7.19
N SER A 15 14.99 17.53 8.13
CA SER A 15 15.21 17.87 9.54
C SER A 15 15.41 16.65 10.43
N ASN A 16 15.70 16.89 11.70
CA ASN A 16 15.73 15.84 12.72
C ASN A 16 14.35 15.59 13.36
N ASN A 17 13.32 16.30 12.90
CA ASN A 17 11.98 16.18 13.48
C ASN A 17 11.20 15.08 12.80
N ASP A 18 10.34 14.46 13.60
CA ASP A 18 9.35 13.52 13.10
C ASP A 18 8.23 14.26 12.38
N LEU A 19 7.68 13.62 11.34
CA LEU A 19 6.52 14.10 10.60
C LEU A 19 5.45 13.01 10.59
N THR A 20 4.19 13.40 10.80
CA THR A 20 3.04 12.52 10.60
C THR A 20 2.26 13.01 9.41
N LEU A 21 2.09 12.13 8.42
CA LEU A 21 1.42 12.43 7.16
C LEU A 21 0.21 11.54 7.01
N LYS A 22 -0.97 12.17 6.89
CA LYS A 22 -2.22 11.51 6.56
C LYS A 22 -2.72 11.99 5.21
N ASN A 23 -2.95 11.06 4.29
CA ASN A 23 -3.54 11.31 2.98
C ASN A 23 -4.85 10.53 2.84
N ASP A 24 -5.98 11.22 2.96
CA ASP A 24 -7.31 10.60 2.92
C ASP A 24 -7.68 10.11 1.52
N SER A 25 -8.72 9.28 1.43
CA SER A 25 -9.05 8.46 0.26
C SER A 25 -9.26 9.20 -1.07
N SER A 26 -9.64 10.47 -1.02
CA SER A 26 -9.83 11.30 -2.22
C SER A 26 -8.66 12.22 -2.54
N ALA A 27 -7.63 12.22 -1.68
CA ALA A 27 -6.59 13.22 -1.69
C ALA A 27 -5.34 12.71 -2.42
N THR A 28 -4.61 13.63 -3.07
CA THR A 28 -3.47 13.30 -3.94
C THR A 28 -2.21 14.06 -3.54
N ILE A 29 -1.08 13.35 -3.46
CA ILE A 29 0.26 13.91 -3.45
C ILE A 29 0.90 13.51 -4.78
N THR A 30 1.26 14.50 -5.61
CA THR A 30 1.55 14.22 -7.03
C THR A 30 2.98 13.74 -7.30
N SER A 31 3.84 13.73 -6.29
CA SER A 31 5.22 13.29 -6.43
C SER A 31 5.72 12.91 -5.04
N GLY A 32 6.41 11.77 -4.92
CA GLY A 32 6.56 11.01 -3.68
C GLY A 32 7.10 11.74 -2.43
N ILE A 33 7.24 10.97 -1.35
CA ILE A 33 7.73 11.47 -0.06
C ILE A 33 9.19 11.10 0.11
N THR A 34 10.04 12.05 0.48
CA THR A 34 11.47 11.81 0.72
C THR A 34 11.87 12.18 2.14
N ASN A 35 12.51 11.25 2.86
CA ASN A 35 13.22 11.53 4.10
C ASN A 35 14.73 11.59 3.85
N ASN A 36 15.30 12.79 3.93
CA ASN A 36 16.74 13.03 3.91
C ASN A 36 17.28 13.33 5.32
N GLY A 37 16.39 13.50 6.30
CA GLY A 37 16.72 13.88 7.67
C GLY A 37 16.95 12.70 8.61
N ASN A 38 16.99 13.00 9.92
CA ASN A 38 17.18 12.00 10.97
C ASN A 38 15.89 11.66 11.73
N GLY A 39 14.82 12.41 11.51
CA GLY A 39 13.51 12.12 12.10
C GLY A 39 12.78 11.01 11.35
N THR A 40 11.67 10.56 11.93
CA THR A 40 10.79 9.53 11.36
C THR A 40 9.63 10.18 10.62
N ILE A 41 9.33 9.69 9.41
CA ILE A 41 8.07 10.03 8.73
C ILE A 41 7.09 8.89 8.92
N PHE A 42 5.99 9.15 9.61
CA PHE A 42 4.84 8.26 9.72
C PHE A 42 3.86 8.56 8.59
N VAL A 43 3.47 7.53 7.83
CA VAL A 43 2.63 7.66 6.64
C VAL A 43 1.38 6.81 6.77
N ASN A 44 0.23 7.47 6.74
CA ASN A 44 -1.07 6.84 6.57
C ASN A 44 -1.64 7.30 5.22
N ASN A 45 -1.76 6.39 4.26
CA ASN A 45 -2.20 6.70 2.91
C ASN A 45 -3.40 5.85 2.47
N GLN A 46 -4.58 6.47 2.48
CA GLN A 46 -5.79 5.90 1.90
C GLN A 46 -6.11 6.44 0.51
N GLY A 47 -5.47 7.55 0.11
CA GLY A 47 -5.59 8.16 -1.22
C GLY A 47 -4.41 7.85 -2.13
N THR A 48 -4.02 8.81 -2.97
CA THR A 48 -2.94 8.63 -3.94
C THR A 48 -1.67 9.35 -3.52
N ILE A 49 -0.55 8.63 -3.44
CA ILE A 49 0.80 9.20 -3.45
C ILE A 49 1.48 8.70 -4.72
N SER A 50 1.64 9.59 -5.70
CA SER A 50 2.28 9.23 -6.97
C SER A 50 3.79 9.02 -6.79
N LYS A 51 4.36 8.20 -7.67
CA LYS A 51 5.79 7.96 -7.75
C LYS A 51 6.53 9.23 -8.17
N ASP A 52 7.73 9.44 -7.64
CA ASP A 52 8.65 10.50 -8.05
C ASP A 52 9.27 10.23 -9.43
N ASP A 53 10.19 11.09 -9.85
CA ASP A 53 10.89 10.98 -11.14
C ASP A 53 11.78 9.74 -11.27
N LYS A 54 12.06 9.06 -10.16
CA LYS A 54 12.81 7.79 -10.12
C LYS A 54 11.90 6.57 -10.00
N GLY A 55 10.59 6.77 -9.92
CA GLY A 55 9.60 5.71 -9.79
C GLY A 55 9.31 5.29 -8.34
N TYR A 56 9.66 6.11 -7.35
CA TYR A 56 9.46 5.78 -5.93
C TYR A 56 8.28 6.54 -5.33
N ASN A 57 7.39 5.85 -4.62
CA ASN A 57 6.37 6.49 -3.79
C ASN A 57 7.04 7.11 -2.54
N LEU A 58 8.00 6.39 -1.96
CA LEU A 58 8.72 6.76 -0.75
C LEU A 58 10.22 6.61 -0.96
N THR A 59 11.02 7.57 -0.49
CA THR A 59 12.48 7.55 -0.58
C THR A 59 13.10 7.82 0.79
N ASN A 60 13.90 6.91 1.33
CA ASN A 60 14.68 7.15 2.56
C ASN A 60 16.17 7.21 2.25
N ASN A 61 16.76 8.41 2.36
CA ASN A 61 18.20 8.64 2.18
C ASN A 61 18.90 9.02 3.49
N GLY A 62 18.17 9.63 4.43
CA GLY A 62 18.70 10.06 5.71
C GLY A 62 18.86 8.90 6.70
N PHE A 63 19.41 9.19 7.89
CA PHE A 63 19.55 8.17 8.94
C PHE A 63 18.26 7.91 9.71
N GLY A 64 17.23 8.73 9.50
CA GLY A 64 15.89 8.50 10.04
C GLY A 64 15.18 7.32 9.39
N SER A 65 13.88 7.26 9.63
CA SER A 65 13.03 6.15 9.22
C SER A 65 11.79 6.61 8.47
N ILE A 66 11.17 5.70 7.73
CA ILE A 66 9.81 5.87 7.24
C ILE A 66 8.99 4.70 7.77
N VAL A 67 7.86 4.99 8.41
CA VAL A 67 6.92 3.99 8.92
C VAL A 67 5.61 4.16 8.16
N ILE A 68 5.25 3.15 7.38
CA ILE A 68 3.93 3.06 6.76
C ILE A 68 2.99 2.50 7.81
N GLU A 69 2.20 3.36 8.43
CA GLU A 69 1.23 2.97 9.47
C GLU A 69 0.05 2.21 8.86
N ASP A 70 -0.44 2.71 7.72
CA ASP A 70 -1.48 2.08 6.91
C ASP A 70 -1.36 2.58 5.46
N TRP A 71 -1.58 1.68 4.50
CA TRP A 71 -1.59 2.02 3.08
C TRP A 71 -2.62 1.18 2.32
N LEU A 72 -3.54 1.85 1.62
CA LEU A 72 -4.44 1.20 0.68
C LEU A 72 -3.77 1.05 -0.71
N VAL A 73 -3.55 -0.19 -1.14
CA VAL A 73 -3.04 -0.53 -2.47
C VAL A 73 -4.21 -0.89 -3.37
N THR A 74 -4.39 -0.16 -4.47
CA THR A 74 -5.45 -0.38 -5.44
C THR A 74 -4.92 -1.04 -6.71
N SER A 75 -5.83 -1.58 -7.52
CA SER A 75 -5.49 -2.07 -8.86
C SER A 75 -5.87 -1.08 -9.95
N ASP A 76 -5.11 -1.08 -11.05
CA ASP A 76 -5.49 -0.41 -12.29
C ASP A 76 -6.69 -1.09 -12.95
N LYS A 77 -7.17 -0.52 -14.07
CA LYS A 77 -8.32 -1.05 -14.83
C LYS A 77 -8.12 -2.46 -15.40
N ASP A 78 -6.87 -2.90 -15.54
CA ASP A 78 -6.49 -4.20 -16.10
C ASP A 78 -6.23 -5.23 -15.00
N GLY A 79 -6.36 -4.83 -13.72
CA GLY A 79 -6.23 -5.68 -12.54
C GLY A 79 -4.82 -5.78 -11.98
N ASN A 80 -3.89 -4.93 -12.43
CA ASN A 80 -2.53 -4.88 -11.90
C ASN A 80 -2.48 -4.00 -10.65
N LEU A 81 -1.78 -4.44 -9.61
CA LEU A 81 -1.59 -3.65 -8.39
C LEU A 81 -0.74 -2.40 -8.67
N ASP A 82 -1.12 -1.26 -8.10
CA ASP A 82 -0.23 -0.09 -7.99
C ASP A 82 0.74 -0.31 -6.83
N THR A 83 1.77 -1.13 -7.09
CA THR A 83 2.79 -1.50 -6.12
C THR A 83 3.40 -0.26 -5.45
N ILE A 84 3.51 -0.32 -4.11
CA ILE A 84 4.27 0.67 -3.33
C ILE A 84 5.74 0.45 -3.62
N VAL A 85 6.43 1.46 -4.15
CA VAL A 85 7.87 1.37 -4.44
C VAL A 85 8.64 2.26 -3.48
N VAL A 86 9.48 1.63 -2.67
CA VAL A 86 10.37 2.30 -1.72
C VAL A 86 11.79 2.31 -2.28
N GLY A 87 12.40 3.48 -2.33
CA GLY A 87 13.77 3.68 -2.79
C GLY A 87 14.65 4.44 -1.80
N GLY A 88 15.86 4.76 -2.26
CA GLY A 88 16.86 5.49 -1.49
C GLY A 88 17.99 4.62 -0.95
N SER A 89 18.95 5.26 -0.29
CA SER A 89 20.15 4.58 0.22
C SER A 89 19.96 3.89 1.56
N ASN A 90 18.86 4.15 2.27
CA ASN A 90 18.62 3.66 3.62
C ASN A 90 17.24 2.99 3.77
N THR A 91 16.89 2.13 2.83
CA THR A 91 15.60 1.42 2.82
C THR A 91 15.43 0.41 3.96
N GLY A 92 16.53 -0.05 4.57
CA GLY A 92 16.49 -0.91 5.77
C GLY A 92 15.84 -0.24 7.00
N ASN A 93 15.73 1.09 7.00
CA ASN A 93 15.02 1.87 8.01
C ASN A 93 13.56 2.19 7.59
N VAL A 94 13.02 1.48 6.60
CA VAL A 94 11.61 1.57 6.22
C VAL A 94 10.87 0.35 6.71
N SER A 95 9.67 0.57 7.24
CA SER A 95 8.77 -0.47 7.74
C SER A 95 7.34 -0.21 7.30
N ALA A 96 6.55 -1.27 7.23
CA ALA A 96 5.13 -1.21 6.94
C ALA A 96 4.35 -2.01 7.98
N ASP A 97 3.58 -1.32 8.81
CA ASP A 97 2.79 -1.94 9.87
C ASP A 97 1.54 -2.61 9.29
N ASN A 98 0.82 -1.90 8.40
CA ASN A 98 -0.37 -2.40 7.75
C ASN A 98 -0.41 -1.99 6.28
N ILE A 99 -0.80 -2.93 5.42
CA ILE A 99 -1.18 -2.67 4.04
C ILE A 99 -2.51 -3.36 3.78
N THR A 100 -3.46 -2.61 3.22
CA THR A 100 -4.73 -3.14 2.77
C THR A 100 -4.75 -3.17 1.25
N ILE A 101 -5.05 -4.32 0.67
CA ILE A 101 -5.23 -4.47 -0.78
C ILE A 101 -6.71 -4.31 -1.11
N ASP A 102 -7.02 -3.46 -2.09
CA ASP A 102 -8.36 -3.35 -2.65
C ASP A 102 -8.63 -4.48 -3.64
N GLU A 103 -9.56 -5.37 -3.30
CA GLU A 103 -9.91 -6.52 -4.14
C GLU A 103 -10.85 -6.17 -5.30
N SER A 104 -11.43 -4.96 -5.32
CA SER A 104 -12.56 -4.62 -6.19
C SER A 104 -12.30 -4.83 -7.69
N ASN A 105 -11.05 -4.66 -8.13
CA ASN A 105 -10.62 -4.92 -9.51
C ASN A 105 -9.36 -5.79 -9.61
N LEU A 106 -8.98 -6.47 -8.52
CA LEU A 106 -7.71 -7.20 -8.46
C LEU A 106 -7.77 -8.47 -9.31
N ASP A 107 -6.82 -8.63 -10.22
CA ASP A 107 -6.51 -9.95 -10.76
C ASP A 107 -5.62 -10.69 -9.76
N LEU A 108 -6.17 -11.74 -9.16
CA LEU A 108 -5.46 -12.52 -8.16
C LEU A 108 -4.20 -13.17 -8.75
N ASP A 109 -4.11 -13.44 -10.05
CA ASP A 109 -2.90 -14.03 -10.63
C ASP A 109 -1.69 -13.09 -10.50
N ASN A 110 -1.92 -11.78 -10.33
CA ASN A 110 -0.88 -10.76 -10.11
C ASN A 110 -0.37 -10.69 -8.66
N LEU A 111 -0.88 -11.52 -7.74
CA LEU A 111 -0.52 -11.49 -6.32
C LEU A 111 0.25 -12.75 -5.89
N GLY A 112 1.51 -12.89 -6.30
CA GLY A 112 2.33 -14.06 -6.02
C GLY A 112 3.32 -13.88 -4.86
N ASP A 113 4.00 -12.74 -4.85
CA ASP A 113 4.99 -12.35 -3.84
C ASP A 113 4.64 -10.98 -3.26
N ILE A 114 5.12 -10.70 -2.06
CA ILE A 114 4.97 -9.40 -1.41
C ILE A 114 5.52 -8.26 -2.27
N SER A 115 6.51 -8.52 -3.12
CA SER A 115 7.02 -7.55 -4.09
C SER A 115 5.98 -7.01 -5.05
N ASP A 116 4.88 -7.73 -5.28
CA ASP A 116 3.77 -7.29 -6.13
C ASP A 116 2.95 -6.18 -5.44
N VAL A 117 2.97 -6.14 -4.11
CA VAL A 117 2.24 -5.16 -3.27
C VAL A 117 3.16 -4.02 -2.83
N ILE A 118 4.35 -4.37 -2.33
CA ILE A 118 5.36 -3.42 -1.84
C ILE A 118 6.76 -3.92 -2.15
N SER A 119 7.59 -3.05 -2.72
CA SER A 119 8.97 -3.35 -3.10
C SER A 119 9.96 -2.37 -2.47
N GLY A 120 11.20 -2.82 -2.29
CA GLY A 120 12.28 -2.04 -1.70
C GLY A 120 12.27 -1.99 -0.16
N VAL A 121 11.36 -2.69 0.50
CA VAL A 121 11.31 -2.87 1.96
C VAL A 121 11.75 -4.29 2.32
N ASP A 122 12.53 -4.42 3.38
CA ASP A 122 12.91 -5.74 3.91
C ASP A 122 11.67 -6.51 4.37
N LYS A 123 11.53 -7.78 3.95
CA LYS A 123 10.36 -8.61 4.27
C LYS A 123 10.08 -8.72 5.77
N GLY A 124 11.13 -8.72 6.60
CA GLY A 124 11.01 -8.73 8.06
C GLY A 124 10.46 -7.43 8.67
N ASN A 125 10.43 -6.34 7.91
CA ASN A 125 9.87 -5.05 8.31
C ASN A 125 8.44 -4.84 7.79
N ILE A 126 7.83 -5.88 7.20
CA ILE A 126 6.46 -5.86 6.69
C ILE A 126 5.59 -6.65 7.67
N GLY A 127 4.64 -5.95 8.26
CA GLY A 127 3.65 -6.46 9.20
C GLY A 127 2.45 -7.06 8.51
N ASN A 128 1.27 -6.50 8.79
CA ASN A 128 0.00 -7.08 8.36
C ASN A 128 -0.31 -6.73 6.90
N ILE A 129 -0.67 -7.75 6.12
CA ILE A 129 -1.28 -7.57 4.80
C ILE A 129 -2.70 -8.13 4.86
N THR A 130 -3.67 -7.28 4.57
CA THR A 130 -5.09 -7.62 4.57
C THR A 130 -5.75 -7.21 3.27
N THR A 131 -7.01 -7.61 3.09
CA THR A 131 -7.83 -7.18 1.97
C THR A 131 -9.12 -6.55 2.45
N ASN A 132 -9.70 -5.66 1.64
CA ASN A 132 -10.96 -4.98 1.95
C ASN A 132 -12.22 -5.69 1.40
N GLY A 133 -12.06 -6.89 0.83
CA GLY A 133 -13.15 -7.58 0.14
C GLY A 133 -14.22 -8.17 1.05
N SER A 134 -15.25 -8.77 0.44
CA SER A 134 -16.40 -9.37 1.12
C SER A 134 -16.09 -10.65 1.92
N GLY A 135 -14.81 -11.01 2.09
CA GLY A 135 -14.37 -12.24 2.75
C GLY A 135 -14.52 -13.49 1.88
N ASP A 136 -14.61 -13.30 0.55
CA ASP A 136 -14.62 -14.39 -0.44
C ASP A 136 -13.20 -14.92 -0.71
N ILE A 137 -12.18 -14.11 -0.46
CA ILE A 137 -10.77 -14.45 -0.60
C ILE A 137 -10.13 -14.32 0.80
N ASN A 138 -9.54 -15.42 1.27
CA ASN A 138 -8.64 -15.38 2.42
C ASN A 138 -7.21 -15.33 1.89
N LEU A 139 -6.54 -14.20 2.10
CA LEU A 139 -5.12 -14.07 1.84
C LEU A 139 -4.33 -14.36 3.12
N GLY A 140 -3.35 -15.26 3.01
CA GLY A 140 -2.32 -15.45 4.02
C GLY A 140 -0.99 -14.93 3.49
N TYR A 141 -0.25 -14.20 4.31
CA TYR A 141 1.10 -13.73 4.02
C TYR A 141 2.11 -14.51 4.88
N ASP A 142 3.10 -15.13 4.25
CA ASP A 142 4.24 -15.72 4.96
C ASP A 142 5.44 -14.75 4.93
N PRO A 143 5.80 -14.11 6.06
CA PRO A 143 6.90 -13.14 6.12
C PRO A 143 8.29 -13.77 5.91
N THR A 144 8.41 -15.10 6.05
CA THR A 144 9.68 -15.81 5.85
C THR A 144 10.00 -15.94 4.36
N THR A 145 9.00 -16.35 3.57
CA THR A 145 9.17 -16.56 2.12
C THR A 145 8.79 -15.33 1.31
N GLY A 146 7.95 -14.46 1.85
CA GLY A 146 7.32 -13.33 1.17
C GLY A 146 6.17 -13.74 0.25
N LYS A 147 5.69 -14.99 0.31
CA LYS A 147 4.65 -15.48 -0.59
C LYS A 147 3.26 -15.33 -0.01
N PHE A 148 2.28 -15.17 -0.90
CA PHE A 148 0.87 -15.25 -0.55
C PHE A 148 0.31 -16.66 -0.72
N SER A 149 -0.51 -17.08 0.24
CA SER A 149 -1.46 -18.19 0.09
C SER A 149 -2.84 -17.64 -0.15
N LYS A 150 -3.59 -18.23 -1.07
CA LYS A 150 -4.93 -17.78 -1.46
C LYS A 150 -5.91 -18.91 -1.29
N ASP A 151 -6.92 -18.69 -0.46
CA ASP A 151 -8.05 -19.61 -0.32
C ASP A 151 -9.36 -18.90 -0.66
N ILE A 152 -10.05 -19.38 -1.70
CA ILE A 152 -11.32 -18.80 -2.14
C ILE A 152 -12.47 -19.57 -1.47
N ASP A 153 -13.28 -18.89 -0.65
CA ASP A 153 -14.51 -19.45 -0.07
C ASP A 153 -15.66 -19.32 -1.07
N LEU A 154 -15.74 -20.31 -1.97
CA LEU A 154 -16.78 -20.38 -3.00
C LEU A 154 -18.21 -20.44 -2.44
N LYS A 155 -18.42 -20.85 -1.19
CA LYS A 155 -19.78 -20.91 -0.61
C LYS A 155 -20.30 -19.50 -0.33
N ARG A 156 -19.44 -18.62 0.18
CA ARG A 156 -19.76 -17.20 0.37
C ARG A 156 -19.91 -16.48 -0.97
N SER A 157 -19.03 -16.78 -1.92
CA SER A 157 -19.08 -16.20 -3.26
C SER A 157 -20.37 -16.54 -4.01
N ILE A 158 -20.82 -17.82 -3.98
CA ILE A 158 -22.07 -18.25 -4.61
C ILE A 158 -23.29 -17.70 -3.86
N SER A 159 -23.28 -17.69 -2.52
CA SER A 159 -24.38 -17.07 -1.76
C SER A 159 -24.51 -15.57 -2.07
N GLY A 160 -23.41 -14.83 -2.25
CA GLY A 160 -23.43 -13.44 -2.69
C GLY A 160 -23.95 -13.27 -4.12
N ALA A 161 -23.48 -14.10 -5.07
CA ALA A 161 -23.93 -14.05 -6.47
C ALA A 161 -25.41 -14.42 -6.65
N THR A 162 -25.88 -15.44 -5.92
CA THR A 162 -27.29 -15.86 -5.95
C THR A 162 -28.22 -14.84 -5.31
N PHE A 163 -27.82 -14.20 -4.19
CA PHE A 163 -28.58 -13.09 -3.62
C PHE A 163 -28.69 -11.89 -4.57
N ARG A 164 -27.60 -11.52 -5.27
CA ARG A 164 -27.63 -10.47 -6.30
C ARG A 164 -28.54 -10.83 -7.48
N SER A 165 -28.56 -12.09 -7.90
CA SER A 165 -29.47 -12.58 -8.96
C SER A 165 -30.94 -12.53 -8.55
N LEU A 166 -31.27 -12.83 -7.29
CA LEU A 166 -32.65 -12.85 -6.79
C LEU A 166 -33.26 -11.45 -6.61
N ILE A 167 -32.44 -10.41 -6.38
CA ILE A 167 -32.91 -9.02 -6.31
C ILE A 167 -33.03 -8.40 -7.72
N SER A 168 -32.35 -8.97 -8.71
CA SER A 168 -32.33 -8.50 -10.11
C SER A 168 -33.42 -9.15 -11.00
N THR A 169 -34.35 -9.92 -10.44
CA THR A 169 -35.45 -10.57 -11.18
C THR A 169 -36.79 -9.98 -10.76
#